data_AF-A0A133VFS4-F1
#
_entry.id   AF-A0A133VFS4-F1
#
_cell.length_a   1.000
_cell.length_b   1.000
_cell.length_c   1.000
_cell.angle_alpha   90.00
_cell.angle_beta   90.00
_cell.angle_gamma   90.00
#
_symmetry.space_group_name_H-M   'P 1'
#
loop_
_entity.id
_entity.type
_entity.pdbx_description
1 polymer ?
#
loop_
_entity_poly.entity_id
_entity_poly.type
_entity_poly.pdbx_seq_one_letter_code
_entity_poly.pdbx_strand_id
1 'polypeptide(L)'
;FGGAINLVQIQKNKRTPGVDKRLVLIKPTKKGHEEKQVIGREKQVAKLLNVNIKIVEERIEILTRRDKIGRTGVFLERKLTPDENIETVWNQISRNNPEISKRYP
;
A
#
# COMPACT_ATOMS: atom_id res chain seq x y z
N PHE A 1 5.34 4.20 9.59
CA PHE A 1 4.36 4.99 8.81
C PHE A 1 2.93 4.68 9.22
N GLY A 2 2.46 3.43 9.16
CA GLY A 2 1.06 3.06 9.48
C GLY A 2 0.70 2.93 10.98
N GLY A 3 1.48 3.49 11.91
CA GLY A 3 1.15 3.43 13.34
C GLY A 3 1.32 2.06 14.02
N ALA A 4 2.29 1.25 13.58
CA ALA A 4 2.56 -0.07 14.16
C ALA A 4 2.83 0.01 15.67
N ILE A 5 2.37 -1.01 16.40
CA ILE A 5 2.44 -1.12 17.85
C ILE A 5 2.81 -2.56 18.23
N ASN A 6 3.53 -2.76 19.33
CA ASN A 6 3.92 -4.09 19.81
C ASN A 6 3.01 -4.61 20.94
N LEU A 7 3.17 -5.89 21.30
CA LEU A 7 2.35 -6.57 22.32
C LEU A 7 2.32 -5.82 23.66
N VAL A 8 3.48 -5.40 24.16
CA VAL A 8 3.61 -4.69 25.44
C VAL A 8 2.85 -3.36 25.41
N GLN A 9 2.90 -2.65 24.28
CA GLN A 9 2.20 -1.39 24.10
C GLN A 9 0.68 -1.59 24.01
N ILE A 10 0.22 -2.68 23.39
CA ILE A 10 -1.20 -3.07 23.37
C ILE A 10 -1.70 -3.35 24.80
N GLN A 11 -0.95 -4.14 25.58
CA GLN A 11 -1.29 -4.42 26.99
C GLN A 11 -1.41 -3.14 27.85
N LYS A 12 -0.65 -2.10 27.49
CA LYS A 12 -0.69 -0.78 28.14
C LYS A 12 -1.75 0.17 27.56
N ASN A 13 -2.66 -0.33 26.70
CA ASN A 13 -3.65 0.48 25.98
C ASN A 13 -3.04 1.70 25.27
N LYS A 14 -1.79 1.59 24.81
CA LYS A 14 -1.11 2.69 24.13
C LYS A 14 -1.72 2.85 22.74
N ARG A 15 -1.89 4.09 22.31
CA ARG A 15 -2.33 4.44 20.96
C ARG A 15 -1.23 5.24 20.28
N THR A 16 -0.96 4.94 19.01
CA THR A 16 0.11 5.55 18.22
C THR A 16 -0.47 6.25 17.00
N PRO A 17 0.08 7.40 16.58
CA PRO A 17 -0.31 8.03 15.33
C PRO A 17 0.21 7.22 14.12
N GLY A 18 -0.51 7.32 13.01
CA GLY A 18 -0.13 6.68 11.76
C GLY A 18 -0.80 7.32 10.56
N VAL A 19 -0.32 7.02 9.36
CA VAL A 19 -0.93 7.48 8.11
C VAL A 19 -1.52 6.28 7.37
N ASP A 20 -2.76 6.42 6.93
CA ASP A 20 -3.47 5.41 6.16
C ASP A 20 -3.16 5.47 4.65
N LYS A 21 -3.77 4.58 3.86
CA LYS A 21 -3.55 4.51 2.40
C LYS A 21 -4.16 5.69 1.63
N ARG A 22 -5.03 6.48 2.26
CA ARG A 22 -5.64 7.69 1.68
C ARG A 22 -4.77 8.93 1.91
N LEU A 23 -3.56 8.75 2.45
CA LEU A 23 -2.66 9.82 2.87
C LEU A 23 -3.31 10.72 3.94
N VAL A 24 -4.06 10.11 4.86
CA VAL A 24 -4.64 10.78 6.03
C VAL A 24 -3.86 10.38 7.28
N LEU A 25 -3.35 11.38 8.01
CA LEU A 25 -2.78 11.20 9.34
C LEU A 25 -3.93 10.98 10.34
N ILE A 26 -3.90 9.84 11.00
CA ILE A 26 -4.76 9.50 12.13
C ILE A 26 -3.98 9.77 13.41
N LYS A 27 -4.40 10.79 14.17
CA LYS A 27 -3.81 11.16 15.46
C LYS A 27 -4.77 10.78 16.59
N PRO A 28 -4.43 9.81 17.46
CA PRO A 28 -5.27 9.45 18.59
C PRO A 28 -5.55 10.63 19.53
N THR A 29 -6.78 10.71 20.04
CA THR A 29 -7.19 11.58 21.15
C THR A 29 -7.66 10.71 22.33
N LYS A 30 -8.04 11.34 23.45
CA LYS A 30 -8.57 10.60 24.62
C LYS A 30 -9.81 9.76 24.30
N LYS A 31 -10.67 10.22 23.39
CA LYS A 31 -11.97 9.58 23.07
C LYS A 31 -12.10 9.09 21.63
N GLY A 32 -11.09 9.31 20.77
CA GLY A 32 -11.21 9.01 19.33
C GLY A 32 -9.91 9.32 18.59
N HIS A 33 -10.00 10.00 17.46
CA HIS A 33 -8.85 10.48 16.69
C HIS A 33 -9.19 11.77 15.94
N GLU A 34 -8.15 12.52 15.58
CA GLU A 34 -8.20 13.61 14.61
C GLU A 34 -7.64 13.12 13.29
N GLU A 35 -8.24 13.57 12.19
CA GLU A 35 -7.80 13.29 10.83
C GLU A 35 -7.20 14.56 10.21
N LYS A 36 -6.05 14.42 9.56
CA LYS A 36 -5.41 15.52 8.83
C LYS A 36 -4.83 15.02 7.52
N GLN A 37 -5.06 15.77 6.45
CA GLN A 37 -4.41 15.50 5.17
C GLN A 37 -2.88 15.62 5.33
N VAL A 38 -2.16 14.65 4.78
CA VAL A 38 -0.69 14.62 4.81
C VAL A 38 -0.08 15.53 3.75
N ILE A 39 -0.71 15.62 2.58
CA ILE A 39 -0.27 16.46 1.46
C ILE A 39 -0.25 17.93 1.91
N GLY A 40 0.88 18.61 1.70
CA GLY A 40 1.16 19.97 2.16
C GLY A 40 1.58 20.08 3.63
N ARG A 41 1.73 18.95 4.34
CA ARG A 41 2.12 18.88 5.77
C ARG A 41 3.21 17.83 6.03
N GLU A 42 3.98 17.48 5.01
CA GLU A 42 4.93 16.37 4.99
C GLU A 42 5.96 16.48 6.12
N LYS A 43 6.58 17.65 6.27
CA LYS A 43 7.54 17.94 7.36
C LYS A 43 6.94 17.74 8.75
N GLN A 44 5.69 18.18 8.93
CA GLN A 44 4.99 18.09 10.22
C GLN A 44 4.67 16.62 10.54
N VAL A 45 4.19 15.89 9.54
CA VAL A 45 3.86 14.46 9.64
C VAL A 45 5.12 13.62 9.91
N ALA A 46 6.21 13.90 9.19
CA ALA A 46 7.51 13.22 9.38
C ALA A 46 8.01 13.40 10.81
N LYS A 47 8.00 14.64 11.32
CA LYS A 47 8.38 14.95 12.70
C LYS A 47 7.46 14.25 13.72
N LEU A 48 6.15 14.27 13.51
CA LEU A 48 5.18 13.67 14.43
C LEU A 48 5.29 12.14 14.49
N LEU A 49 5.55 11.49 13.35
CA LEU A 49 5.73 10.04 13.27
C LEU A 49 7.16 9.58 13.57
N ASN A 50 8.08 10.52 13.79
CA ASN A 50 9.51 10.27 13.97
C ASN A 50 10.11 9.42 12.83
N VAL A 51 9.85 9.84 11.59
CA VAL A 51 10.39 9.20 10.38
C VAL A 51 11.09 10.24 9.52
N ASN A 52 12.00 9.78 8.66
CA ASN A 52 12.59 10.65 7.65
C ASN A 52 11.51 11.19 6.71
N ILE A 53 11.58 12.49 6.36
CA ILE A 53 10.65 13.12 5.42
C ILE A 53 10.58 12.39 4.07
N LYS A 54 11.70 11.83 3.61
CA LYS A 54 11.75 11.05 2.36
C LYS A 54 10.75 9.88 2.36
N ILE A 55 10.52 9.26 3.51
CA ILE A 55 9.53 8.18 3.64
C ILE A 55 8.11 8.71 3.39
N VAL A 56 7.82 9.94 3.82
CA VAL A 56 6.50 10.56 3.60
C VAL A 56 6.33 10.92 2.13
N GLU A 57 7.34 11.54 1.52
CA GLU A 57 7.34 11.93 0.11
C GLU A 57 7.19 10.72 -0.81
N GLU A 58 7.95 9.65 -0.58
CA GLU A 58 7.85 8.39 -1.33
C GLU A 58 6.45 7.79 -1.23
N ARG A 59 5.83 7.82 -0.04
CA ARG A 59 4.47 7.29 0.15
C ARG A 59 3.43 8.13 -0.59
N ILE A 60 3.58 9.45 -0.59
CA ILE A 60 2.70 10.34 -1.36
C ILE A 60 2.82 10.03 -2.85
N GLU A 61 4.05 9.93 -3.37
CA GLU A 61 4.30 9.64 -4.78
C GLU A 61 3.66 8.30 -5.19
N ILE A 62 3.97 7.22 -4.47
CA ILE A 62 3.48 5.88 -4.79
C ILE A 62 1.96 5.80 -4.73
N LEU A 63 1.34 6.34 -3.66
CA LEU A 63 -0.11 6.24 -3.47
C LEU A 63 -0.87 7.14 -4.45
N THR A 64 -0.39 8.35 -4.71
CA THR A 64 -1.01 9.26 -5.69
C THR A 64 -0.88 8.71 -7.11
N ARG A 65 0.29 8.14 -7.45
CA ARG A 65 0.50 7.48 -8.74
C ARG A 65 -0.43 6.28 -8.91
N ARG A 66 -0.61 5.48 -7.86
CA ARG A 66 -1.52 4.33 -7.84
C ARG A 66 -2.98 4.74 -7.99
N ASP A 67 -3.40 5.83 -7.35
CA ASP A 67 -4.77 6.32 -7.49
C ASP A 67 -5.03 6.91 -8.90
N LYS A 68 -4.02 7.54 -9.50
CA LYS A 68 -4.12 8.12 -10.86
C LYS A 68 -4.07 7.07 -11.98
N ILE A 69 -3.15 6.12 -11.89
CA ILE A 69 -2.82 5.17 -12.97
C ILE A 69 -3.43 3.78 -12.72
N GLY A 70 -3.83 3.49 -11.49
CA GLY A 70 -4.27 2.18 -11.04
C GLY A 70 -3.14 1.39 -10.35
N ARG A 71 -3.52 0.26 -9.74
CA ARG A 71 -2.57 -0.67 -9.12
C ARG A 71 -1.80 -1.42 -10.22
N THR A 72 -0.53 -1.13 -10.41
CA THR A 72 0.38 -2.14 -10.95
C THR A 72 0.65 -3.20 -9.87
N GLY A 73 0.55 -4.47 -10.26
CA GLY A 73 0.66 -5.62 -9.36
C GLY A 73 0.04 -6.89 -9.89
N VAL A 74 -0.85 -6.79 -10.87
CA VAL A 74 -1.31 -7.95 -11.65
C VAL A 74 -0.44 -8.02 -12.91
N PHE A 75 0.39 -9.07 -12.99
CA PHE A 75 1.25 -9.32 -14.14
C PHE A 75 0.46 -9.84 -15.34
N LEU A 76 -0.62 -10.60 -15.07
CA LEU A 76 -1.54 -11.14 -16.07
C LEU A 76 -2.95 -11.17 -15.49
N GLU A 77 -3.88 -10.47 -16.14
CA GLU A 77 -5.32 -10.58 -15.89
C GLU A 77 -6.01 -10.99 -17.19
N ARG A 78 -6.54 -12.22 -17.25
CA ARG A 78 -7.34 -12.68 -18.40
C ARG A 78 -8.56 -13.43 -17.90
N LYS A 79 -9.73 -12.98 -18.34
CA LYS A 79 -10.99 -13.68 -18.12
C LYS A 79 -11.12 -14.82 -19.14
N LEU A 80 -11.62 -15.97 -18.69
CA LEU A 80 -11.92 -17.12 -19.52
C LEU A 80 -13.43 -17.24 -19.70
N THR A 81 -13.83 -17.62 -20.90
CA THR A 81 -15.20 -18.07 -21.19
C THR A 81 -15.42 -19.51 -20.71
N PRO A 82 -16.66 -19.97 -20.52
CA PRO A 82 -16.94 -21.35 -20.09
C PRO A 82 -16.39 -22.43 -21.04
N ASP A 83 -16.23 -22.09 -22.32
CA ASP A 83 -15.74 -22.99 -23.37
C ASP A 83 -14.20 -23.00 -23.49
N GLU A 84 -13.50 -22.09 -22.81
CA GLU A 84 -12.04 -22.01 -22.84
C GLU A 84 -11.40 -22.93 -21.78
N ASN A 85 -10.44 -23.74 -22.22
CA ASN A 85 -9.62 -24.55 -21.32
C ASN A 85 -8.44 -23.74 -20.74
N ILE A 86 -8.30 -23.75 -19.41
CA ILE A 86 -7.26 -23.00 -18.67
C ILE A 86 -5.84 -23.36 -19.15
N GLU A 87 -5.52 -24.64 -19.30
CA GLU A 87 -4.18 -25.10 -19.65
C GLU A 87 -3.78 -24.65 -21.05
N THR A 88 -4.73 -24.73 -21.99
CA THR A 88 -4.50 -24.32 -23.38
C THR A 88 -4.22 -22.82 -23.45
N VAL A 89 -5.03 -22.02 -22.75
CA VAL A 89 -4.84 -20.57 -22.67
C VAL A 89 -3.53 -20.22 -21.96
N TRP A 90 -3.19 -20.88 -20.84
CA TRP A 90 -1.94 -20.66 -20.13
C TRP A 90 -0.70 -20.97 -20.99
N ASN A 91 -0.72 -22.10 -21.72
CA ASN A 91 0.37 -22.48 -22.63
C ASN A 91 0.56 -21.45 -23.75
N GLN A 92 -0.54 -20.93 -24.31
CA GLN A 92 -0.49 -19.91 -25.34
C GLN A 92 0.10 -18.59 -24.81
N ILE A 93 -0.33 -18.14 -23.62
CA ILE A 93 0.18 -16.91 -23.02
C ILE A 93 1.67 -17.08 -22.64
N SER A 94 2.05 -18.22 -22.07
CA SER A 94 3.44 -18.49 -21.65
C SER A 94 4.39 -18.54 -22.85
N ARG A 95 3.96 -19.09 -23.98
CA ARG A 95 4.76 -19.09 -25.23
C ARG A 95 4.98 -17.69 -25.77
N ASN A 96 3.96 -16.83 -25.69
CA ASN A 96 4.03 -15.48 -26.23
C ASN A 96 4.70 -14.48 -25.29
N ASN A 97 4.73 -14.77 -23.98
CA ASN A 97 5.42 -13.96 -22.98
C ASN A 97 6.10 -14.87 -21.93
N PRO A 98 7.35 -15.29 -22.18
CA PRO A 98 8.07 -16.21 -21.29
C PRO A 98 8.29 -15.68 -19.87
N GLU A 99 8.33 -14.36 -19.69
CA GLU A 99 8.50 -13.73 -18.37
C GLU A 99 7.37 -14.08 -17.39
N ILE A 100 6.18 -14.50 -17.88
CA ILE A 100 5.07 -14.94 -17.02
C ILE A 100 5.40 -16.21 -16.25
N SER A 101 6.26 -17.06 -16.84
CA SER A 101 6.57 -18.42 -16.38
C SER A 101 7.91 -18.50 -15.66
N LYS A 102 8.63 -17.38 -15.59
CA LYS A 102 9.97 -17.29 -15.04
C LYS A 102 9.92 -17.41 -13.54
N ARG A 103 10.66 -18.39 -12.99
CA ARG A 103 10.85 -18.51 -11.54
C ARG A 103 12.14 -17.80 -11.18
N TYR A 104 12.06 -16.86 -10.25
CA TYR A 104 13.26 -16.27 -9.65
C TYR A 104 13.74 -17.21 -8.53
N PRO A 105 15.05 -17.52 -8.48
CA PRO A 105 15.65 -18.38 -7.45
C PRO A 105 15.59 -17.76 -6.05
#